data_AF-X2FWM1-F1
#
_entry.id   AF-X2FWM1-F1
#
_cell.length_a   1.000
_cell.length_b   1.000
_cell.length_c   1.000
_cell.angle_alpha   90.00
_cell.angle_beta   90.00
_cell.angle_gamma   90.00
#
_symmetry.space_group_name_H-M   'P 1'
#
loop_
_entity.id
_entity.type
_entity.pdbx_description
1 polymer ?
#
loop_
_entity_poly.entity_id
_entity_poly.type
_entity_poly.pdbx_seq_one_letter_code
_entity_poly.pdbx_strand_id
1 'polypeptide(L)'
;RLAAHDSQKNQDKDEEEERLMLQKARELDEFDQQNHDALPRYSDKGQNQDKNGFHGANSVKTTSFEEEALRTMKAFWLPSATPGASVRVEAPETHTLCPEGKEKLKLKNLFAIRFTEDNSEEEKTTSSSSSSYDKTYICPSCKVTLTNTMSLMALSSCGHVF
;
A
#
# COMPACT_ATOMS: atom_id res chain seq x y z
N ARG A 1 0.09 -8.45 0.27
CA ARG A 1 0.09 -6.97 0.28
C ARG A 1 0.47 -6.43 1.65
N LEU A 2 -0.22 -6.79 2.73
CA LEU A 2 0.16 -6.40 4.11
C LEU A 2 1.62 -6.72 4.45
N ALA A 3 2.05 -7.98 4.29
CA ALA A 3 3.43 -8.38 4.57
C ALA A 3 4.51 -7.62 3.77
N ALA A 4 4.19 -7.20 2.54
CA ALA A 4 5.12 -6.42 1.71
C ALA A 4 5.25 -4.97 2.19
N HIS A 5 4.13 -4.36 2.58
CA HIS A 5 4.09 -3.02 3.18
C HIS A 5 4.82 -2.99 4.54
N ASP A 6 4.62 -4.01 5.37
CA ASP A 6 5.29 -4.08 6.69
C ASP A 6 6.81 -4.27 6.54
N SER A 7 7.24 -5.11 5.60
CA SER A 7 8.66 -5.26 5.27
C SER A 7 9.26 -3.95 4.78
N GLN A 8 8.56 -3.21 3.93
CA GLN A 8 9.01 -1.92 3.42
C GLN A 8 9.13 -0.88 4.55
N LYS A 9 8.14 -0.83 5.45
CA LYS A 9 8.16 0.07 6.60
C LYS A 9 9.33 -0.19 7.55
N ASN A 10 9.67 -1.46 7.77
CA ASN A 10 10.81 -1.82 8.60
C ASN A 10 12.13 -1.43 7.93
N GLN A 11 12.28 -1.70 6.63
CA GLN A 11 13.46 -1.27 5.86
C GLN A 11 13.63 0.26 5.88
N ASP A 12 12.56 1.01 5.64
CA ASP A 12 12.60 2.48 5.67
C ASP A 12 13.05 3.00 7.06
N LYS A 13 12.60 2.36 8.15
CA LYS A 13 12.98 2.71 9.52
C LYS A 13 14.44 2.37 9.82
N ASP A 14 14.91 1.19 9.40
CA ASP A 14 16.29 0.76 9.62
C ASP A 14 17.28 1.63 8.82
N GLU A 15 16.92 2.03 7.58
CA GLU A 15 17.69 2.98 6.78
C GLU A 15 17.77 4.38 7.43
N GLU A 16 16.68 4.85 8.03
CA GLU A 16 16.65 6.13 8.74
C GLU A 16 17.55 6.10 9.98
N GLU A 17 17.50 5.00 10.75
CA GLU A 17 18.37 4.78 11.91
C GLU A 17 19.85 4.71 11.51
N GLU A 18 20.17 4.02 10.42
CA GLU A 18 21.54 3.96 9.88
C GLU A 18 22.04 5.34 9.45
N ARG A 19 21.22 6.14 8.75
CA ARG A 19 21.58 7.51 8.34
C ARG A 19 21.83 8.42 9.54
N LEU A 20 21.01 8.32 10.58
CA LEU A 20 21.19 9.07 11.83
C LEU A 20 22.49 8.67 12.55
N MET A 21 22.80 7.37 12.60
CA MET A 21 24.06 6.89 13.18
C MET A 21 25.27 7.39 12.40
N LEU A 22 25.24 7.33 11.07
CA LEU A 22 26.33 7.82 10.21
C LEU A 22 26.52 9.33 10.35
N GLN A 23 25.44 10.10 10.45
CA GLN A 23 25.53 11.54 10.68
C GLN A 23 26.18 11.84 12.03
N LYS A 24 25.73 11.18 13.10
CA LYS A 24 26.28 11.36 14.44
C LYS A 24 27.77 10.96 14.51
N ALA A 25 28.15 9.88 13.83
CA ALA A 25 29.55 9.47 13.74
C ALA A 25 30.41 10.53 13.05
N ARG A 26 29.91 11.14 11.96
CA ARG A 26 30.59 12.23 11.26
C ARG A 26 30.76 13.47 12.15
N GLU A 27 29.71 13.85 12.88
CA GLU A 27 29.77 15.00 13.81
C GLU A 27 30.80 14.78 14.92
N LEU A 28 30.91 13.56 15.46
CA LEU A 28 31.91 13.22 16.47
C LEU A 28 33.34 13.27 15.90
N ASP A 29 33.55 12.76 14.68
CA ASP A 29 34.86 12.80 14.01
C ASP A 29 35.29 14.24 13.71
N GLU A 30 34.37 15.09 13.24
CA GLU A 30 34.63 16.51 13.01
C GLU A 30 34.96 17.25 14.31
N PHE A 31 34.24 16.95 15.40
CA PHE A 31 34.54 17.49 16.72
C PHE A 31 35.92 17.06 17.22
N ASP A 32 36.27 15.77 17.07
CA ASP A 32 37.58 15.26 17.48
C ASP A 32 38.71 15.91 16.69
N GLN A 33 38.53 16.03 15.38
CA GLN A 33 39.46 16.69 14.49
C GLN A 33 39.69 18.16 14.88
N GLN A 34 38.63 18.91 15.20
CA GLN A 34 38.77 20.30 15.65
C GLN A 34 39.52 20.44 16.98
N ASN A 35 39.38 19.48 17.89
CA ASN A 35 39.98 19.58 19.23
C ASN A 35 41.36 18.93 19.34
N HIS A 36 41.66 17.93 18.51
CA HIS A 36 42.90 17.14 18.59
C HIS A 36 43.86 17.32 17.41
N ASP A 37 43.51 18.01 16.31
CA ASP A 37 44.49 18.35 15.27
C ASP A 37 45.47 19.44 15.76
N ALA A 38 46.66 19.02 16.19
CA ALA A 38 47.77 19.90 16.55
C ALA A 38 48.64 20.34 15.35
N LEU A 39 48.27 19.99 14.12
CA LEU A 39 49.05 20.33 12.92
C LEU A 39 48.22 21.17 11.94
N PRO A 40 48.73 22.35 11.50
CA PRO A 40 48.09 23.13 10.46
C PRO A 40 47.91 22.29 9.20
N ARG A 41 46.66 22.16 8.72
CA ARG A 41 46.36 21.63 7.39
C ARG A 41 46.93 22.60 6.35
N TYR A 42 48.19 22.40 5.96
CA TYR A 42 48.62 22.82 4.64
C TYR A 42 47.71 22.08 3.66
N SER A 43 46.89 22.84 2.94
CA SER A 43 46.03 22.32 1.88
C SER A 43 46.93 21.84 0.74
N ASP A 44 47.50 20.64 0.87
CA ASP A 44 48.28 20.03 -0.18
C ASP A 44 47.30 19.45 -1.20
N LYS A 45 46.91 20.30 -2.16
CA LYS A 45 46.17 19.91 -3.37
C LYS A 45 47.06 19.11 -4.31
N GLY A 46 47.64 18.01 -3.84
CA GLY A 46 48.55 17.26 -4.68
C GLY A 46 49.14 16.03 -4.04
N GLN A 47 48.35 14.98 -3.84
CA GLN A 47 48.82 13.61 -4.09
C GLN A 47 47.63 12.71 -4.47
N ASN A 48 47.34 12.65 -5.77
CA ASN A 48 46.76 11.45 -6.38
C ASN A 48 47.81 10.35 -6.24
N GLN A 49 47.68 9.48 -5.24
CA GLN A 49 48.33 8.18 -5.31
C GLN A 49 47.50 7.30 -6.23
N ASP A 50 48.01 7.19 -7.45
CA ASP A 50 47.64 6.28 -8.51
C ASP A 50 47.46 4.85 -7.99
N LYS A 51 46.21 4.47 -7.69
CA LYS A 51 45.80 3.07 -7.73
C LYS A 51 45.45 2.73 -9.18
N ASN A 52 46.48 2.45 -9.96
CA ASN A 52 46.39 1.85 -11.28
C ASN A 52 45.89 0.41 -11.16
N GLY A 53 44.57 0.25 -11.12
CA GLY A 53 43.89 -1.03 -11.24
C GLY A 53 42.91 -0.98 -12.40
N PHE A 54 43.38 -1.38 -13.59
CA PHE A 54 42.61 -1.81 -14.77
C PHE A 54 41.17 -1.26 -14.91
N HIS A 55 41.02 -0.23 -15.72
CA HIS A 55 39.72 0.25 -16.18
C HIS A 55 39.55 -0.13 -17.65
N GLY A 56 38.74 -1.15 -17.92
CA GLY A 56 38.14 -1.35 -19.24
C GLY A 56 37.35 -0.10 -19.66
N ALA A 57 37.14 0.05 -20.97
CA ALA A 57 36.71 1.28 -21.67
C ALA A 57 35.38 1.95 -21.28
N ASN A 58 34.85 1.72 -20.07
CA ASN A 58 33.61 2.31 -19.55
C ASN A 58 33.81 3.16 -18.27
N SER A 59 35.04 3.42 -17.80
CA SER A 59 35.26 4.21 -16.57
C SER A 59 35.70 5.65 -16.87
N VAL A 60 34.80 6.46 -17.44
CA VAL A 60 34.91 7.91 -17.26
C VAL A 60 34.54 8.18 -15.81
N LYS A 61 35.55 8.48 -14.97
CA LYS A 61 35.31 9.01 -13.63
C LYS A 61 34.68 10.39 -13.83
N THR A 62 33.38 10.50 -13.63
CA THR A 62 32.70 11.80 -13.61
C THR A 62 33.40 12.68 -12.59
N THR A 63 33.91 13.81 -13.03
CA THR A 63 34.43 14.83 -12.12
C THR A 63 33.27 15.33 -11.25
N SER A 64 33.54 15.84 -10.04
CA SER A 64 32.48 16.33 -9.14
C SER A 64 31.58 17.38 -9.80
N PHE A 65 32.13 18.14 -10.75
CA PHE A 65 31.40 19.11 -11.57
C PHE A 65 30.42 18.44 -12.55
N GLU A 66 30.82 17.35 -13.19
CA GLU A 66 29.94 16.60 -14.11
C GLU A 66 28.83 15.89 -13.36
N GLU A 67 29.11 15.35 -12.16
CA GLU A 67 28.10 14.71 -11.32
C GLU A 67 27.02 15.71 -10.85
N GLU A 68 27.43 16.91 -10.43
CA GLU A 68 26.51 17.99 -10.05
C GLU A 68 25.70 18.51 -11.24
N ALA A 69 26.32 18.59 -12.43
CA ALA A 69 25.64 18.93 -13.67
C ALA A 69 24.61 17.87 -14.09
N LEU A 70 24.94 16.58 -14.01
CA LEU A 70 24.01 15.49 -14.29
C LEU A 70 22.84 15.46 -13.29
N ARG A 71 23.09 15.79 -12.01
CA ARG A 71 22.05 15.85 -10.96
C ARG A 71 21.10 17.04 -11.12
N THR A 72 21.59 18.16 -11.68
CA THR A 72 20.79 19.37 -11.91
C THR A 72 20.06 19.37 -13.26
N MET A 73 20.57 18.62 -14.25
CA MET A 73 19.92 18.49 -15.54
C MET A 73 18.67 17.61 -15.47
N LYS A 74 17.54 18.13 -15.95
CA LYS A 74 16.29 17.37 -16.14
C LYS A 74 16.38 16.47 -17.37
N ALA A 75 17.27 15.48 -17.35
CA ALA A 75 17.47 14.55 -18.46
C ALA A 75 16.63 13.27 -18.30
N PHE A 76 15.32 13.36 -18.59
CA PHE A 76 14.40 12.21 -18.50
C PHE A 76 14.78 11.03 -19.41
N TRP A 77 15.41 11.32 -20.55
CA TRP A 77 15.79 10.34 -21.58
C TRP A 77 17.09 9.59 -21.30
N LEU A 78 17.86 10.02 -20.29
CA LEU A 78 19.16 9.44 -19.97
C LEU A 78 18.98 8.45 -18.81
N PRO A 79 19.14 7.13 -19.02
CA PRO A 79 18.90 6.13 -17.98
C PRO A 79 19.70 6.33 -16.69
N SER A 80 20.89 6.95 -16.78
CA SER A 80 21.74 7.29 -15.62
C SER A 80 21.28 8.52 -14.83
N ALA A 81 20.43 9.37 -15.42
CA ALA A 81 19.87 10.56 -14.78
C ALA A 81 18.36 10.43 -14.50
N THR A 82 17.74 9.31 -14.88
CA THR A 82 16.36 9.01 -14.49
C THR A 82 16.34 8.75 -12.98
N PRO A 83 15.66 9.59 -12.17
CA PRO A 83 15.50 9.31 -10.76
C PRO A 83 14.72 7.99 -10.63
N GLY A 84 15.38 6.95 -10.14
CA GLY A 84 14.74 5.68 -9.83
C GLY A 84 13.67 5.91 -8.77
N ALA A 85 12.40 5.97 -9.18
CA ALA A 85 11.31 6.00 -8.24
C ALA A 85 11.19 4.61 -7.61
N SER A 86 11.55 4.49 -6.33
CA SER A 86 11.27 3.28 -5.56
C SER A 86 9.77 3.01 -5.67
N VAL A 87 9.37 1.87 -6.25
CA VAL A 87 7.96 1.47 -6.32
C VAL A 87 7.51 1.16 -4.89
N ARG A 88 6.96 2.16 -4.21
CA ARG A 88 6.46 2.03 -2.85
C ARG A 88 5.10 1.35 -2.89
N VAL A 89 4.93 0.34 -2.05
CA VAL A 89 3.66 -0.35 -1.88
C VAL A 89 2.82 0.49 -0.93
N GLU A 90 1.72 1.05 -1.43
CA GLU A 90 0.75 1.75 -0.59
C GLU A 90 0.10 0.80 0.43
N ALA A 91 -0.27 1.36 1.58
CA ALA A 91 -0.96 0.60 2.62
C ALA A 91 -2.28 0.02 2.05
N PRO A 92 -2.50 -1.29 2.14
CA PRO A 92 -3.76 -1.88 1.69
C PRO A 92 -4.91 -1.39 2.55
N GLU A 93 -6.03 -1.03 1.91
CA GLU A 93 -7.24 -0.67 2.64
C GLU A 93 -7.76 -1.87 3.46
N THR A 94 -7.94 -1.66 4.76
CA THR A 94 -8.39 -2.68 5.71
C THR A 94 -9.90 -2.65 5.96
N HIS A 95 -10.62 -1.70 5.35
CA HIS A 95 -12.05 -1.53 5.55
C HIS A 95 -12.86 -2.42 4.60
N THR A 96 -13.91 -3.03 5.10
CA THR A 96 -14.93 -3.67 4.27
C THR A 96 -15.80 -2.59 3.62
N LEU A 97 -15.81 -2.55 2.29
CA LEU A 97 -16.57 -1.58 1.51
C LEU A 97 -17.80 -2.21 0.87
N CYS A 98 -18.88 -1.44 0.73
CA CYS A 98 -20.04 -1.81 -0.07
C CYS A 98 -19.65 -1.84 -1.56
N PRO A 99 -19.94 -2.93 -2.30
CA PRO A 99 -19.58 -3.02 -3.73
C PRO A 99 -20.32 -1.99 -4.60
N GLU A 100 -21.56 -1.65 -4.24
CA GLU A 100 -22.38 -0.68 -4.97
C GLU A 100 -21.99 0.76 -4.66
N GLY A 101 -21.85 1.11 -3.36
CA GLY A 101 -21.71 2.50 -2.91
C GLY A 101 -20.30 2.91 -2.48
N LYS A 102 -19.34 1.98 -2.41
CA LYS A 102 -17.98 2.18 -1.85
C LYS A 102 -17.96 2.73 -0.41
N GLU A 103 -19.07 2.63 0.32
CA GLU A 103 -19.18 3.07 1.70
C GLU A 103 -18.56 2.05 2.67
N LYS A 104 -18.00 2.53 3.78
CA LYS A 104 -17.43 1.68 4.83
C LYS A 104 -18.54 0.96 5.61
N LEU A 105 -18.59 -0.36 5.49
CA LEU A 105 -19.52 -1.20 6.23
C LEU A 105 -19.01 -1.41 7.66
N LYS A 106 -19.84 -1.04 8.65
CA LYS A 106 -19.60 -1.30 10.08
C LYS A 106 -20.59 -2.35 10.57
N LEU A 107 -20.14 -3.30 11.39
CA LEU A 107 -21.01 -4.35 11.94
C LEU A 107 -22.26 -3.80 12.66
N LYS A 108 -22.15 -2.64 13.31
CA LYS A 108 -23.27 -1.97 14.00
C LYS A 108 -24.37 -1.46 13.06
N ASN A 109 -24.02 -1.23 11.79
CA ASN A 109 -24.95 -0.72 10.78
C ASN A 109 -25.61 -1.85 9.98
N LEU A 110 -25.14 -3.09 10.15
CA LEU A 110 -25.71 -4.25 9.49
C LEU A 110 -26.84 -4.81 10.34
N PHE A 111 -27.96 -5.12 9.69
CA PHE A 111 -29.08 -5.82 10.30
C PHE A 111 -29.47 -7.02 9.43
N ALA A 112 -30.01 -8.06 10.07
CA ALA A 112 -30.44 -9.25 9.35
C ALA A 112 -31.69 -8.95 8.53
N ILE A 113 -31.66 -9.30 7.24
CA ILE A 113 -32.84 -9.23 6.37
C ILE A 113 -33.58 -10.56 6.47
N ARG A 114 -34.90 -10.50 6.66
CA ARG A 114 -35.79 -11.65 6.81
C ARG A 114 -36.86 -11.62 5.73
N PHE A 115 -36.81 -12.61 4.85
CA PHE A 115 -37.86 -12.87 3.88
C PHE A 115 -38.88 -13.85 4.46
N THR A 116 -40.13 -13.70 4.07
CA THR A 116 -41.19 -14.65 4.46
C THR A 116 -41.31 -15.68 3.35
N GLU A 117 -41.08 -16.95 3.68
CA GLU A 117 -41.20 -18.08 2.74
C GLU A 117 -42.69 -18.37 2.46
N ASP A 118 -42.99 -18.75 1.22
CA ASP A 118 -44.33 -19.16 0.81
C ASP A 118 -44.51 -20.66 1.03
N ASN A 119 -45.22 -21.01 2.11
CA ASN A 119 -45.49 -22.41 2.45
C ASN A 119 -46.69 -22.99 1.69
N SER A 120 -47.30 -22.26 0.74
CA SER A 120 -48.49 -22.74 0.04
C SER A 120 -48.23 -23.92 -0.92
N GLU A 121 -46.98 -24.18 -1.29
CA GLU A 121 -46.58 -25.28 -2.18
C GLU A 121 -46.01 -26.52 -1.45
N GLU A 122 -45.94 -26.51 -0.11
CA GLU A 122 -45.30 -27.56 0.70
C GLU A 122 -45.96 -28.95 0.63
N GLU A 123 -47.13 -29.10 0.03
CA GLU A 123 -47.77 -30.41 -0.13
C GLU A 123 -47.25 -31.25 -1.32
N LYS A 124 -46.36 -30.73 -2.19
CA LYS A 124 -46.01 -31.44 -3.45
C LYS A 124 -44.67 -32.17 -3.52
N THR A 125 -43.73 -32.03 -2.59
CA THR A 125 -42.44 -32.75 -2.71
C THR A 125 -41.86 -33.17 -1.36
N THR A 126 -42.38 -34.27 -0.83
CA THR A 126 -41.71 -35.14 0.15
C THR A 126 -40.46 -35.81 -0.44
N SER A 127 -39.44 -35.03 -0.80
CA SER A 127 -38.17 -35.54 -1.31
C SER A 127 -37.03 -34.56 -1.03
N SER A 128 -36.55 -34.57 0.21
CA SER A 128 -35.14 -34.71 0.61
C SER A 128 -34.01 -34.21 -0.32
N SER A 129 -34.12 -33.03 -0.93
CA SER A 129 -33.00 -32.28 -1.51
C SER A 129 -33.41 -30.85 -1.83
N SER A 130 -33.84 -30.08 -0.83
CA SER A 130 -34.20 -28.66 -1.03
C SER A 130 -32.92 -27.84 -1.24
N SER A 131 -32.62 -27.57 -2.50
CA SER A 131 -31.63 -26.58 -2.87
C SER A 131 -32.15 -25.20 -2.43
N SER A 132 -31.29 -24.32 -1.93
CA SER A 132 -31.68 -22.97 -1.49
C SER A 132 -32.30 -22.11 -2.62
N TYR A 133 -32.29 -22.59 -3.86
CA TYR A 133 -32.71 -21.88 -5.06
C TYR A 133 -34.21 -22.02 -5.37
N ASP A 134 -34.89 -23.01 -4.79
CA ASP A 134 -36.30 -23.30 -5.10
C ASP A 134 -37.29 -22.65 -4.10
N LYS A 135 -36.79 -21.79 -3.20
CA LYS A 135 -37.61 -21.10 -2.20
C LYS A 135 -38.28 -19.87 -2.78
N THR A 136 -39.60 -19.85 -2.77
CA THR A 136 -40.42 -18.68 -3.11
C THR A 136 -40.66 -17.83 -1.86
N TYR A 137 -40.57 -16.51 -2.02
CA TYR A 137 -40.79 -15.55 -0.93
C TYR A 137 -41.98 -14.66 -1.23
N ILE A 138 -42.72 -14.27 -0.19
CA ILE A 138 -43.94 -13.48 -0.30
C ILE A 138 -43.90 -12.21 0.57
N CYS A 139 -44.61 -11.18 0.12
CA CYS A 139 -44.89 -10.02 0.95
C CYS A 139 -45.88 -10.40 2.08
N PRO A 140 -45.55 -10.17 3.37
CA PRO A 140 -46.44 -10.54 4.48
C PRO A 140 -47.79 -9.83 4.44
N SER A 141 -47.83 -8.62 3.85
CA SER A 141 -49.01 -7.73 3.84
C SER A 141 -50.00 -8.06 2.73
N CYS A 142 -49.54 -8.25 1.49
CA CYS A 142 -50.41 -8.49 0.33
C CYS A 142 -50.41 -9.95 -0.14
N LYS A 143 -49.54 -10.81 0.42
CA LYS A 143 -49.37 -12.22 0.03
C LYS A 143 -48.97 -12.42 -1.44
N VAL A 144 -48.42 -11.38 -2.07
CA VAL A 144 -47.87 -11.46 -3.44
C VAL A 144 -46.44 -11.97 -3.39
N THR A 145 -46.10 -12.86 -4.31
CA THR A 145 -44.74 -13.40 -4.48
C THR A 145 -43.77 -12.30 -4.92
N LEU A 146 -42.62 -12.20 -4.23
CA LEU A 146 -41.58 -11.23 -4.53
C LEU A 146 -40.78 -11.69 -5.76
N THR A 147 -40.61 -10.80 -6.74
CA THR A 147 -39.85 -11.07 -7.98
C THR A 147 -38.75 -10.03 -8.20
N ASN A 148 -37.76 -10.34 -9.04
CA ASN A 148 -36.58 -9.48 -9.28
C ASN A 148 -36.94 -8.12 -9.95
N THR A 149 -38.13 -8.00 -10.53
CA THR A 149 -38.61 -6.75 -11.13
C THR A 149 -39.27 -5.80 -10.11
N MET A 150 -39.52 -6.26 -8.88
CA MET A 150 -40.17 -5.46 -7.84
C MET A 150 -39.15 -4.67 -7.03
N SER A 151 -39.49 -3.44 -6.66
CA SER A 151 -38.75 -2.66 -5.67
C SER A 151 -39.13 -3.14 -4.27
N LEU A 152 -38.17 -3.73 -3.56
CA LEU A 152 -38.36 -4.28 -2.22
C LEU A 152 -37.86 -3.29 -1.17
N MET A 153 -38.57 -3.20 -0.04
CA MET A 153 -38.15 -2.38 1.09
C MET A 153 -38.10 -3.22 2.37
N ALA A 154 -37.12 -2.92 3.23
CA ALA A 154 -36.95 -3.59 4.50
C ALA A 154 -37.12 -2.62 5.67
N LEU A 155 -37.75 -3.07 6.75
CA LEU A 155 -37.84 -2.30 7.99
C LEU A 155 -36.52 -2.37 8.76
N SER A 156 -35.91 -1.22 9.06
CA SER A 156 -34.63 -1.15 9.76
C SER A 156 -34.66 -1.71 11.19
N SER A 157 -35.83 -1.72 11.84
CA SER A 157 -35.98 -2.19 13.23
C SER A 157 -36.03 -3.72 13.36
N CYS A 158 -36.55 -4.43 12.35
CA CYS A 158 -36.82 -5.87 12.45
C CYS A 158 -36.38 -6.70 11.24
N GLY A 159 -35.99 -6.04 10.14
CA GLY A 159 -35.42 -6.67 8.95
C GLY A 159 -36.42 -7.33 8.01
N HIS A 160 -37.72 -7.26 8.29
CA HIS A 160 -38.74 -7.86 7.43
C HIS A 160 -38.86 -7.10 6.10
N VAL A 161 -38.91 -7.85 5.00
CA VAL A 161 -39.03 -7.34 3.63
C VAL A 161 -40.48 -7.37 3.16
N PHE A 162 -40.91 -6.31 2.47
CA PHE A 162 -42.26 -6.15 1.91
C PHE A 162 -42.21 -5.63 0.48
#